data_AF-A0A956EU21-F1
#
_entry.id   AF-A0A956EU21-F1
#
_cell.length_a   1.000
_cell.length_b   1.000
_cell.length_c   1.000
_cell.angle_alpha   90.00
_cell.angle_beta   90.00
_cell.angle_gamma   90.00
#
_symmetry.space_group_name_H-M   'P 1'
#
loop_
_entity.id
_entity.type
_entity.pdbx_description
1 polymer ?
#
loop_
_entity_poly.entity_id
_entity_poly.type
_entity_poly.pdbx_seq_one_letter_code
_entity_poly.pdbx_strand_id
1 'polypeptide(L)'
;MFYLSRPGSRAAASKASPGRSGPLEPALDSELRDDPEHGRDSLDPAAPWSLRPPPLQSTAPGRDQGVRWSIHDRTHLQCSLVYRARNLLDRFKLFERFEWEVYFFVPDSFRLDSQTYRQDDIYADLKSYVRLAPREEPLRDLLQEPLTRLIQALRGDRTEALDGLRLISCLLRDALANAERHIVSELSGCVEAEARRQARGRDASGIVRKPGKGKALSLTRSLDLQIRGAIKTGPQVLTGLRSAIDTELSARADMDETTLTAADWVKAEISLMFEAFFGRVARKLKTSGGPKELVDALTRCALDAVEARQNCSLDLELSGPLRPERVEHFEFQRHVLKRFTSSVLWLQTRVREPGRWIRHALYAIAAGAAMSFAVAAALWNGVAPNEQMVPWLFAAVIAYAVKDRLKAILQETFSNVVARHFPDRRWDITDRAGKRIAIVDEHSGFVPFQSVQPDVLAARRRTRVHAIEEVARPETVLCHKKSFVLDNEHLAALGPDFDGLAEIFRLDLHRWLTHTDDPKQTVVVADRETESIRSYKAPRVYNIAVVYRLRYADQSTPWHRLRVVVSRKGLQRVDSID
;
A
#
# COMPACT_ATOMS: atom_id res chain seq x y z
N MET A 1 -9.08 0.09 -38.91
CA MET A 1 -10.17 -0.40 -39.80
C MET A 1 -11.49 0.07 -39.21
N PHE A 2 -12.31 0.73 -40.04
CA PHE A 2 -13.68 1.23 -39.82
C PHE A 2 -13.93 2.40 -38.85
N TYR A 3 -13.76 3.60 -39.43
CA TYR A 3 -14.67 4.74 -39.26
C TYR A 3 -16.04 4.42 -39.86
N LEU A 4 -17.13 4.82 -39.21
CA LEU A 4 -18.43 5.04 -39.84
C LEU A 4 -19.07 6.32 -39.31
N SER A 5 -19.01 7.35 -40.16
CA SER A 5 -19.82 8.56 -40.15
C SER A 5 -21.30 8.24 -40.35
N ARG A 6 -22.19 9.10 -39.83
CA ARG A 6 -23.45 9.52 -40.49
C ARG A 6 -24.03 10.79 -39.80
N PRO A 7 -24.92 11.54 -40.47
CA PRO A 7 -24.86 13.00 -40.55
C PRO A 7 -26.08 13.68 -39.91
N GLY A 8 -26.10 15.02 -39.92
CA GLY A 8 -27.02 15.84 -39.14
C GLY A 8 -28.29 16.34 -39.81
N SER A 9 -28.98 17.25 -39.12
CA SER A 9 -29.88 18.32 -39.60
C SER A 9 -30.20 19.20 -38.37
N ARG A 10 -29.83 20.49 -38.34
CA ARG A 10 -30.46 21.72 -38.87
C ARG A 10 -31.79 22.14 -38.21
N ALA A 11 -31.81 23.44 -37.84
CA ALA A 11 -32.96 24.34 -37.61
C ALA A 11 -33.69 24.21 -36.25
N ALA A 12 -34.20 25.24 -35.58
CA ALA A 12 -34.28 26.69 -35.82
C ALA A 12 -34.60 27.42 -34.50
N ALA A 13 -34.49 28.74 -34.55
CA ALA A 13 -34.60 29.73 -33.48
C ALA A 13 -36.03 30.10 -33.04
N SER A 14 -36.14 30.72 -31.85
CA SER A 14 -36.58 32.11 -31.63
C SER A 14 -37.62 32.35 -30.51
N LYS A 15 -37.52 33.59 -29.97
CA LYS A 15 -38.47 34.41 -29.17
C LYS A 15 -38.50 34.14 -27.66
N ALA A 16 -38.21 35.05 -26.72
CA ALA A 16 -38.40 36.51 -26.50
C ALA A 16 -39.49 36.78 -25.43
N SER A 17 -39.05 37.22 -24.23
CA SER A 17 -39.53 38.27 -23.27
C SER A 17 -41.04 38.62 -23.10
N PRO A 18 -41.48 39.50 -22.14
CA PRO A 18 -40.85 40.12 -20.94
C PRO A 18 -41.75 40.26 -19.65
N GLY A 19 -41.10 40.56 -18.51
CA GLY A 19 -41.32 41.69 -17.57
C GLY A 19 -42.67 42.06 -16.88
N ARG A 20 -42.57 42.35 -15.55
CA ARG A 20 -43.23 43.39 -14.68
C ARG A 20 -43.37 42.83 -13.24
N SER A 21 -43.30 43.54 -12.11
CA SER A 21 -43.11 44.95 -11.66
C SER A 21 -42.99 44.93 -10.12
N GLY A 22 -42.26 45.87 -9.48
CA GLY A 22 -42.11 46.01 -8.01
C GLY A 22 -43.39 46.52 -7.28
N PRO A 23 -43.34 47.22 -6.10
CA PRO A 23 -42.18 47.89 -5.46
C PRO A 23 -42.17 47.96 -3.89
N LEU A 24 -41.24 48.78 -3.35
CA LEU A 24 -41.25 49.59 -2.10
C LEU A 24 -40.49 49.10 -0.84
N GLU A 25 -39.39 49.82 -0.55
CA GLU A 25 -38.71 49.98 0.75
C GLU A 25 -39.57 50.78 1.77
N PRO A 26 -39.13 50.94 3.04
CA PRO A 26 -38.21 52.04 3.35
C PRO A 26 -37.05 51.69 4.31
N ALA A 27 -35.98 52.46 4.13
CA ALA A 27 -34.78 52.54 4.96
C ALA A 27 -35.00 53.25 6.30
N LEU A 28 -34.11 53.01 7.27
CA LEU A 28 -33.71 54.00 8.28
C LEU A 28 -32.31 53.67 8.82
N ASP A 29 -31.44 54.65 8.67
CA ASP A 29 -30.03 54.73 9.07
C ASP A 29 -29.82 54.70 10.59
N SER A 30 -28.64 54.23 11.03
CA SER A 30 -27.73 55.08 11.83
C SER A 30 -26.35 54.43 12.01
N GLU A 31 -25.38 55.22 11.55
CA GLU A 31 -23.92 55.18 11.61
C GLU A 31 -23.28 54.68 12.93
N LEU A 32 -22.15 53.97 12.82
CA LEU A 32 -20.88 54.39 13.43
C LEU A 32 -19.68 53.61 12.84
N ARG A 33 -18.56 54.33 12.77
CA ARG A 33 -17.39 54.24 11.90
C ARG A 33 -16.22 53.39 12.43
N ASP A 34 -15.29 53.10 11.50
CA ASP A 34 -13.85 52.78 11.62
C ASP A 34 -13.48 51.37 12.18
N ASP A 35 -12.53 50.58 11.67
CA ASP A 35 -11.58 50.63 10.55
C ASP A 35 -11.12 49.16 10.28
N PRO A 36 -10.40 48.84 9.18
CA PRO A 36 -10.26 47.49 8.64
C PRO A 36 -9.05 46.74 9.22
N GLU A 37 -9.14 45.42 9.40
CA GLU A 37 -8.02 44.50 9.12
C GLU A 37 -8.47 43.02 9.23
N HIS A 38 -8.14 42.28 8.16
CA HIS A 38 -7.86 40.84 8.12
C HIS A 38 -8.90 39.81 8.58
N GLY A 39 -9.44 39.08 7.60
CA GLY A 39 -9.86 37.69 7.80
C GLY A 39 -11.07 37.24 6.99
N ARG A 40 -11.17 37.56 5.69
CA ARG A 40 -12.16 36.89 4.84
C ARG A 40 -11.79 35.42 4.68
N ASP A 41 -12.67 34.59 5.22
CA ASP A 41 -12.99 33.26 4.72
C ASP A 41 -13.02 33.25 3.19
N SER A 42 -12.01 32.61 2.59
CA SER A 42 -12.11 32.03 1.27
C SER A 42 -12.07 30.52 1.43
N LEU A 43 -13.26 29.93 1.51
CA LEU A 43 -13.50 28.55 1.09
C LEU A 43 -13.02 28.44 -0.36
N ASP A 44 -11.86 27.82 -0.55
CA ASP A 44 -11.33 27.46 -1.86
C ASP A 44 -11.89 26.08 -2.26
N PRO A 45 -12.74 25.97 -3.30
CA PRO A 45 -13.28 24.68 -3.76
C PRO A 45 -12.42 24.03 -4.85
N ALA A 46 -11.17 24.45 -5.09
CA ALA A 46 -10.35 23.94 -6.19
C ALA A 46 -8.93 23.49 -5.77
N ALA A 47 -8.78 22.26 -5.24
CA ALA A 47 -7.51 21.52 -5.32
C ALA A 47 -7.66 19.99 -5.10
N PRO A 48 -7.98 19.17 -6.12
CA PRO A 48 -8.04 17.72 -5.97
C PRO A 48 -6.73 16.94 -6.19
N TRP A 49 -5.59 17.53 -6.58
CA TRP A 49 -4.48 16.72 -7.14
C TRP A 49 -3.04 17.07 -6.69
N SER A 50 -2.83 17.78 -5.59
CA SER A 50 -1.49 17.85 -5.00
C SER A 50 -1.18 16.62 -4.14
N LEU A 51 -0.95 15.47 -4.79
CA LEU A 51 -0.24 14.35 -4.17
C LEU A 51 1.22 14.76 -3.94
N ARG A 52 1.47 15.55 -2.89
CA ARG A 52 2.78 15.47 -2.22
C ARG A 52 2.94 14.00 -1.85
N PRO A 53 3.99 13.29 -2.30
CA PRO A 53 4.33 12.05 -1.64
C PRO A 53 4.47 12.40 -0.16
N PRO A 54 3.76 11.72 0.76
CA PRO A 54 3.92 12.01 2.17
C PRO A 54 5.43 11.91 2.47
N PRO A 55 5.98 12.80 3.33
CA PRO A 55 7.32 12.58 3.82
C PRO A 55 7.37 11.14 4.31
N LEU A 56 8.29 10.35 3.76
CA LEU A 56 8.54 8.97 4.18
C LEU A 56 8.60 8.96 5.70
N GLN A 57 7.50 8.52 6.33
CA GLN A 57 7.47 8.33 7.77
C GLN A 57 8.50 7.24 8.03
N SER A 58 9.52 7.62 8.79
CA SER A 58 10.64 6.80 9.24
C SER A 58 10.10 5.55 9.93
N THR A 59 9.99 4.44 9.19
CA THR A 59 9.97 3.11 9.80
C THR A 59 11.36 2.86 10.35
N ALA A 60 11.48 2.66 11.65
CA ALA A 60 12.73 2.31 12.31
C ALA A 60 13.44 1.15 11.58
N PRO A 61 14.79 1.14 11.51
CA PRO A 61 15.55 0.07 10.91
C PRO A 61 15.58 -1.11 11.89
N GLY A 62 14.62 -2.02 11.76
CA GLY A 62 14.56 -3.22 12.58
C GLY A 62 14.05 -4.40 11.79
N ARG A 63 14.98 -5.22 11.28
CA ARG A 63 14.89 -6.69 11.17
C ARG A 63 13.61 -7.34 10.58
N ASP A 64 12.75 -6.63 9.87
CA ASP A 64 11.56 -7.24 9.27
C ASP A 64 11.92 -8.05 8.03
N GLN A 65 11.66 -9.36 8.13
CA GLN A 65 11.83 -10.42 7.14
C GLN A 65 10.91 -10.20 5.93
N GLY A 66 11.13 -9.14 5.16
CA GLY A 66 10.36 -8.84 3.95
C GLY A 66 9.00 -8.17 4.17
N VAL A 67 8.66 -7.71 5.38
CA VAL A 67 7.39 -7.01 5.65
C VAL A 67 7.62 -5.50 5.82
N ARG A 68 6.76 -4.67 5.24
CA ARG A 68 6.82 -3.22 5.40
C ARG A 68 5.44 -2.58 5.38
N TRP A 69 5.12 -1.82 6.42
CA TRP A 69 3.90 -1.02 6.48
C TRP A 69 4.16 0.43 6.09
N SER A 70 3.22 1.02 5.34
CA SER A 70 3.25 2.44 4.99
C SER A 70 1.85 2.99 4.72
N ILE A 71 1.71 4.31 4.79
CA ILE A 71 0.48 5.01 4.39
C ILE A 71 0.58 5.30 2.89
N HIS A 72 -0.35 4.76 2.10
CA HIS A 72 -0.39 5.04 0.65
C HIS A 72 -1.06 6.39 0.38
N ASP A 73 -2.24 6.59 0.95
CA ASP A 73 -3.01 7.82 0.91
C ASP A 73 -3.82 7.98 2.21
N ARG A 74 -4.81 8.88 2.22
CA ARG A 74 -5.60 9.16 3.42
C ARG A 74 -6.41 7.96 3.93
N THR A 75 -6.80 7.01 3.08
CA THR A 75 -7.64 5.87 3.47
C THR A 75 -6.96 4.52 3.27
N HIS A 76 -5.98 4.41 2.38
CA HIS A 76 -5.30 3.15 2.07
C HIS A 76 -4.07 2.93 2.95
N LEU A 77 -4.15 1.92 3.81
CA LEU A 77 -3.01 1.36 4.52
C LEU A 77 -2.33 0.32 3.62
N GLN A 78 -1.04 0.47 3.36
CA GLN A 78 -0.28 -0.45 2.51
C GLN A 78 0.66 -1.33 3.35
N CYS A 79 0.67 -2.62 3.05
CA CYS A 79 1.68 -3.58 3.50
C CYS A 79 2.40 -4.14 2.27
N SER A 80 3.73 -4.11 2.26
CA SER A 80 4.56 -4.78 1.25
C SER A 80 5.17 -6.02 1.88
N LEU A 81 4.92 -7.17 1.26
CA LEU A 81 5.40 -8.48 1.68
C LEU A 81 6.38 -8.99 0.62
N VAL A 82 7.48 -9.62 1.03
CA VAL A 82 8.46 -10.22 0.12
C VAL A 82 8.68 -11.67 0.54
N TYR A 83 8.27 -12.59 -0.31
CA TYR A 83 8.41 -14.03 -0.16
C TYR A 83 9.69 -14.46 -0.89
N ARG A 84 10.84 -14.44 -0.20
CA ARG A 84 12.13 -14.84 -0.78
C ARG A 84 12.34 -16.35 -0.71
N ALA A 85 12.73 -16.95 -1.84
CA ALA A 85 13.15 -18.34 -1.88
C ALA A 85 14.47 -18.52 -1.11
N ARG A 86 14.54 -19.47 -0.17
CA ARG A 86 15.79 -19.71 0.59
C ARG A 86 16.88 -20.36 -0.25
N ASN A 87 16.50 -21.24 -1.17
CA ASN A 87 17.46 -21.96 -1.99
C ASN A 87 16.87 -22.29 -3.38
N LEU A 88 17.09 -21.40 -4.34
CA LEU A 88 16.63 -21.59 -5.73
C LEU A 88 17.33 -22.78 -6.43
N LEU A 89 18.50 -23.20 -5.93
CA LEU A 89 19.32 -24.25 -6.55
C LEU A 89 19.14 -25.63 -5.88
N ASP A 90 18.35 -25.71 -4.80
CA ASP A 90 18.07 -26.98 -4.14
C ASP A 90 17.03 -27.78 -4.94
N ARG A 91 17.51 -28.73 -5.75
CA ARG A 91 16.66 -29.62 -6.54
C ARG A 91 15.74 -30.51 -5.69
N PHE A 92 16.00 -30.66 -4.39
CA PHE A 92 15.13 -31.42 -3.49
C PHE A 92 14.01 -30.57 -2.89
N LYS A 93 14.08 -29.23 -3.03
CA LYS A 93 13.09 -28.30 -2.47
C LYS A 93 12.40 -27.51 -3.58
N LEU A 94 11.56 -28.21 -4.33
CA LEU A 94 10.79 -27.64 -5.44
C LEU A 94 9.75 -26.61 -4.98
N PHE A 95 9.22 -26.76 -3.76
CA PHE A 95 8.19 -25.88 -3.23
C PHE A 95 8.58 -25.29 -1.88
N GLU A 96 8.35 -23.99 -1.70
CA GLU A 96 8.44 -23.32 -0.40
C GLU A 96 7.08 -22.80 0.04
N ARG A 97 6.73 -23.07 1.30
CA ARG A 97 5.51 -22.56 1.91
C ARG A 97 5.82 -21.42 2.87
N PHE A 98 5.09 -20.32 2.72
CA PHE A 98 5.08 -19.19 3.62
C PHE A 98 3.69 -19.04 4.22
N GLU A 99 3.64 -18.51 5.44
CA GLU A 99 2.42 -18.15 6.13
C GLU A 99 2.47 -16.68 6.51
N TRP A 100 1.46 -15.94 6.06
CA TRP A 100 1.20 -14.57 6.47
C TRP A 100 -0.05 -14.56 7.34
N GLU A 101 0.06 -13.96 8.52
CA GLU A 101 -1.06 -13.76 9.42
C GLU A 101 -1.05 -12.33 9.93
N VAL A 102 -2.21 -11.66 9.89
CA VAL A 102 -2.40 -10.33 10.46
C VAL A 102 -3.73 -10.24 11.18
N TYR A 103 -3.70 -9.66 12.37
CA TYR A 103 -4.85 -9.42 13.24
C TYR A 103 -4.98 -7.91 13.45
N PHE A 104 -6.13 -7.37 13.06
CA PHE A 104 -6.51 -5.98 13.31
C PHE A 104 -7.43 -5.96 14.53
N PHE A 105 -6.97 -5.33 15.60
CA PHE A 105 -7.75 -5.05 16.80
C PHE A 105 -8.43 -3.70 16.62
N VAL A 106 -9.68 -3.74 16.16
CA VAL A 106 -10.45 -2.56 15.80
C VAL A 106 -11.37 -2.17 16.95
N PRO A 107 -11.32 -0.92 17.44
CA PRO A 107 -12.21 -0.47 18.51
C PRO A 107 -13.68 -0.58 18.10
N ASP A 108 -14.56 -0.96 19.03
CA ASP A 108 -15.99 -1.12 18.74
C ASP A 108 -16.69 0.18 18.33
N SER A 109 -16.08 1.34 18.60
CA SER A 109 -16.53 2.65 18.10
C SER A 109 -16.58 2.72 16.56
N PHE A 110 -15.87 1.83 15.85
CA PHE A 110 -15.92 1.73 14.39
C PHE A 110 -17.17 0.99 13.90
N ARG A 111 -17.88 0.28 14.79
CA ARG A 111 -19.08 -0.52 14.48
C ARG A 111 -18.86 -1.55 13.37
N LEU A 112 -17.69 -2.19 13.37
CA LEU A 112 -17.34 -3.24 12.42
C LEU A 112 -17.47 -4.60 13.10
N ASP A 113 -18.32 -5.45 12.54
CA ASP A 113 -18.48 -6.85 12.93
C ASP A 113 -18.89 -7.70 11.72
N SER A 114 -19.11 -9.00 11.91
CA SER A 114 -19.48 -9.94 10.84
C SER A 114 -20.81 -9.63 10.14
N GLN A 115 -21.67 -8.81 10.73
CA GLN A 115 -22.96 -8.38 10.17
C GLN A 115 -22.82 -7.06 9.41
N THR A 116 -22.06 -6.10 9.94
CA THR A 116 -21.88 -4.76 9.33
C THR A 116 -20.75 -4.68 8.30
N TYR A 117 -19.78 -5.59 8.38
CA TYR A 117 -18.64 -5.69 7.49
C TYR A 117 -18.45 -7.14 7.03
N ARG A 118 -19.15 -7.52 5.96
CA ARG A 118 -19.22 -8.92 5.55
C ARG A 118 -17.94 -9.33 4.83
N GLN A 119 -17.77 -10.64 4.63
CA GLN A 119 -16.60 -11.19 3.94
C GLN A 119 -16.38 -10.59 2.54
N ASP A 120 -17.46 -10.35 1.78
CA ASP A 120 -17.38 -9.69 0.47
C ASP A 120 -16.87 -8.23 0.58
N ASP A 121 -17.24 -7.53 1.65
CA ASP A 121 -16.78 -6.16 1.92
C ASP A 121 -15.31 -6.12 2.31
N ILE A 122 -14.89 -7.04 3.19
CA ILE A 122 -13.48 -7.24 3.56
C ILE A 122 -12.65 -7.42 2.29
N TYR A 123 -13.09 -8.28 1.40
CA TYR A 123 -12.37 -8.59 0.18
C TYR A 123 -12.50 -7.56 -0.95
N ALA A 124 -13.46 -6.64 -0.89
CA ALA A 124 -13.57 -5.50 -1.79
C ALA A 124 -12.60 -4.39 -1.40
N ASP A 125 -12.42 -4.19 -0.09
CA ASP A 125 -11.53 -3.18 0.48
C ASP A 125 -10.07 -3.67 0.55
N LEU A 126 -9.86 -5.00 0.56
CA LEU A 126 -8.55 -5.64 0.47
C LEU A 126 -8.13 -5.88 -0.98
N LYS A 127 -7.14 -5.13 -1.45
CA LYS A 127 -6.53 -5.30 -2.77
C LYS A 127 -5.09 -5.74 -2.60
N SER A 128 -4.70 -6.85 -3.24
CA SER A 128 -3.29 -7.23 -3.28
C SER A 128 -2.81 -7.44 -4.70
N TYR A 129 -1.58 -7.00 -4.97
CA TYR A 129 -0.95 -7.12 -6.27
C TYR A 129 0.37 -7.87 -6.09
N VAL A 130 0.61 -8.89 -6.92
CA VAL A 130 1.83 -9.71 -6.86
C VAL A 130 2.72 -9.41 -8.05
N ARG A 131 4.01 -9.28 -7.80
CA ARG A 131 5.06 -9.05 -8.79
C ARG A 131 6.30 -9.87 -8.44
N LEU A 132 7.19 -10.05 -9.41
CA LEU A 132 8.53 -10.56 -9.15
C LEU A 132 9.27 -9.62 -8.20
N ALA A 133 9.99 -10.20 -7.23
CA ALA A 133 10.90 -9.47 -6.36
C ALA A 133 12.29 -9.52 -7.01
N PRO A 134 12.82 -8.36 -7.48
CA PRO A 134 14.20 -8.30 -7.93
C PRO A 134 15.15 -8.62 -6.77
N ARG A 135 16.25 -9.30 -7.08
CA ARG A 135 17.34 -9.52 -6.15
C ARG A 135 17.93 -8.18 -5.71
N GLU A 136 18.20 -8.06 -4.43
CA GLU A 136 18.87 -6.87 -3.88
C GLU A 136 20.33 -6.86 -4.29
N GLU A 137 20.71 -5.86 -5.10
CA GLU A 137 22.07 -5.64 -5.57
C GLU A 137 22.60 -4.29 -5.07
N PRO A 138 23.82 -4.22 -4.51
CA PRO A 138 24.47 -2.95 -4.19
C PRO A 138 24.68 -2.09 -5.44
N LEU A 139 24.57 -0.77 -5.29
CA LEU A 139 24.64 0.17 -6.41
C LEU A 139 25.86 -0.03 -7.32
N ARG A 140 27.04 -0.31 -6.74
CA ARG A 140 28.29 -0.53 -7.49
C ARG A 140 28.30 -1.83 -8.31
N ASP A 141 27.52 -2.83 -7.88
CA ASP A 141 27.52 -4.16 -8.47
C ASP A 141 26.59 -4.21 -9.70
N LEU A 142 25.76 -3.18 -9.91
CA LEU A 142 24.96 -3.01 -11.13
C LEU A 142 25.80 -2.92 -12.41
N LEU A 143 27.06 -2.51 -12.33
CA LEU A 143 27.99 -2.46 -13.47
C LEU A 143 28.71 -3.79 -13.75
N GLN A 144 28.39 -4.86 -13.01
CA GLN A 144 28.93 -6.19 -13.19
C GLN A 144 27.91 -7.08 -13.93
N GLU A 145 27.52 -8.21 -13.34
CA GLU A 145 26.58 -9.18 -13.92
C GLU A 145 25.26 -8.56 -14.43
N PRO A 146 24.59 -7.61 -13.72
CA PRO A 146 23.37 -7.00 -14.24
C PRO A 146 23.58 -6.22 -15.55
N LEU A 147 24.70 -5.51 -15.67
CA LEU A 147 25.05 -4.81 -16.91
C LEU A 147 25.40 -5.80 -18.02
N THR A 148 26.13 -6.87 -17.71
CA THR A 148 26.43 -7.93 -18.69
C THR A 148 25.14 -8.57 -19.22
N ARG A 149 24.16 -8.85 -18.36
CA ARG A 149 22.83 -9.35 -18.77
C ARG A 149 22.06 -8.35 -19.62
N LEU A 150 22.10 -7.05 -19.27
CA LEU A 150 21.50 -6.00 -20.10
C LEU A 150 22.12 -5.98 -21.50
N ILE A 151 23.46 -6.03 -21.60
CA ILE A 151 24.17 -6.02 -22.89
C ILE A 151 23.77 -7.25 -23.72
N GLN A 152 23.72 -8.44 -23.11
CA GLN A 152 23.25 -9.66 -23.78
C GLN A 152 21.81 -9.51 -24.27
N ALA A 153 20.91 -8.98 -23.44
CA ALA A 153 19.52 -8.74 -23.79
C ALA A 153 19.37 -7.74 -24.96
N LEU A 154 20.17 -6.67 -24.99
CA LEU A 154 20.19 -5.69 -26.09
C LEU A 154 20.68 -6.29 -27.42
N ARG A 155 21.46 -7.36 -27.38
CA ARG A 155 21.91 -8.13 -28.55
C ARG A 155 20.89 -9.19 -28.99
N GLY A 156 19.90 -9.47 -28.14
CA GLY A 156 18.82 -10.41 -28.39
C GLY A 156 17.72 -9.86 -29.29
N ASP A 157 16.55 -10.48 -29.18
CA ASP A 157 15.36 -10.01 -29.87
C ASP A 157 14.75 -8.74 -29.22
N ARG A 158 13.74 -8.15 -29.87
CA ARG A 158 13.06 -6.94 -29.35
C ARG A 158 12.49 -7.14 -27.95
N THR A 159 11.94 -8.32 -27.65
CA THR A 159 11.30 -8.60 -26.36
C THR A 159 12.36 -8.68 -25.26
N GLU A 160 13.46 -9.39 -25.52
CA GLU A 160 14.61 -9.51 -24.63
C GLU A 160 15.23 -8.13 -24.37
N ALA A 161 15.47 -7.33 -25.41
CA ALA A 161 16.01 -5.98 -25.27
C ALA A 161 15.10 -5.07 -24.42
N LEU A 162 13.79 -5.08 -24.68
CA LEU A 162 12.83 -4.31 -23.89
C LEU A 162 12.77 -4.76 -22.43
N ASP A 163 12.76 -6.07 -22.18
CA ASP A 163 12.71 -6.59 -20.81
C ASP A 163 14.01 -6.33 -20.06
N GLY A 164 15.18 -6.43 -20.71
CA GLY A 164 16.48 -6.05 -20.16
C GLY A 164 16.56 -4.58 -19.75
N LEU A 165 16.14 -3.66 -20.63
CA LEU A 165 16.07 -2.23 -20.35
C LEU A 165 15.15 -1.90 -19.15
N ARG A 166 13.99 -2.55 -19.09
CA ARG A 166 13.05 -2.37 -17.97
C ARG A 166 13.59 -2.93 -16.67
N LEU A 167 14.27 -4.07 -16.73
CA LEU A 167 14.82 -4.77 -15.57
C LEU A 167 15.98 -4.01 -14.94
N ILE A 168 16.93 -3.48 -15.73
CA ILE A 168 18.03 -2.68 -15.18
C ILE A 168 17.52 -1.43 -14.46
N SER A 169 16.46 -0.79 -14.97
CA SER A 169 15.80 0.33 -14.28
C SER A 169 15.18 -0.12 -12.96
N CYS A 170 14.56 -1.30 -12.92
CA CYS A 170 14.00 -1.85 -11.67
C CYS A 170 15.06 -2.18 -10.62
N LEU A 171 16.18 -2.80 -11.03
CA LEU A 171 17.32 -3.10 -10.15
C LEU A 171 17.94 -1.82 -9.60
N LEU A 172 18.20 -0.83 -10.47
CA LEU A 172 18.72 0.48 -10.06
C LEU A 172 17.79 1.19 -9.08
N ARG A 173 16.47 1.16 -9.34
CA ARG A 173 15.48 1.77 -8.45
C ARG A 173 15.52 1.16 -7.06
N ASP A 174 15.63 -0.17 -6.95
CA ASP A 174 15.68 -0.83 -5.66
C ASP A 174 17.01 -0.56 -4.93
N ALA A 175 18.13 -0.62 -5.64
CA ALA A 175 19.45 -0.29 -5.12
C ALA A 175 19.51 1.14 -4.53
N LEU A 176 19.03 2.14 -5.27
CA LEU A 176 18.97 3.54 -4.82
C LEU A 176 18.00 3.71 -3.64
N ALA A 177 16.84 3.05 -3.67
CA ALA A 177 15.87 3.12 -2.59
C ALA A 177 16.39 2.46 -1.30
N ASN A 178 17.17 1.37 -1.39
CA ASN A 178 17.86 0.74 -0.27
C ASN A 178 18.93 1.67 0.30
N ALA A 179 19.79 2.24 -0.55
CA ALA A 179 20.82 3.19 -0.13
C ALA A 179 20.22 4.41 0.58
N GLU A 180 19.14 4.99 0.02
CA GLU A 180 18.46 6.13 0.63
C GLU A 180 17.90 5.79 2.00
N ARG A 181 17.25 4.63 2.13
CA ARG A 181 16.69 4.17 3.42
C ARG A 181 17.77 4.06 4.50
N HIS A 182 18.89 3.42 4.19
CA HIS A 182 19.99 3.27 5.15
C HIS A 182 20.56 4.63 5.57
N ILE A 183 20.84 5.51 4.61
CA ILE A 183 21.36 6.86 4.87
C ILE A 183 20.39 7.68 5.73
N VAL A 184 19.10 7.72 5.35
CA VAL A 184 18.06 8.50 6.07
C VAL A 184 17.83 7.95 7.48
N SER A 185 17.87 6.63 7.63
CA SER A 185 17.71 5.96 8.91
C SER A 185 18.86 6.26 9.87
N GLU A 186 20.11 6.09 9.43
CA GLU A 186 21.30 6.43 10.23
C GLU A 186 21.35 7.93 10.56
N LEU A 187 20.97 8.79 9.61
CA LEU A 187 20.90 10.24 9.83
C LEU A 187 19.86 10.60 10.90
N SER A 188 18.69 9.96 10.88
CA SER A 188 17.65 10.17 11.91
C SER A 188 18.16 9.76 13.29
N GLY A 189 18.89 8.64 13.39
CA GLY A 189 19.56 8.22 14.62
C GLY A 189 20.61 9.24 15.12
N CYS A 190 21.38 9.86 14.21
CA CYS A 190 22.33 10.92 14.58
C CYS A 190 21.62 12.16 15.14
N VAL A 191 20.51 12.58 14.52
CA VAL A 191 19.71 13.72 14.98
C VAL A 191 19.13 13.46 16.37
N GLU A 192 18.60 12.26 16.60
CA GLU A 192 18.09 11.88 17.92
C GLU A 192 19.19 11.83 18.99
N ALA A 193 20.37 11.29 18.65
CA ALA A 193 21.50 11.25 19.57
C ALA A 193 21.98 12.65 19.96
N GLU A 194 22.04 13.58 19.00
CA GLU A 194 22.40 14.97 19.25
C GLU A 194 21.35 15.69 20.10
N ALA A 195 20.05 15.49 19.82
CA ALA A 195 18.97 16.00 20.66
C ALA A 195 19.06 15.50 22.11
N ARG A 196 19.39 14.21 22.31
CA ARG A 196 19.61 13.62 23.65
C ARG A 196 20.84 14.23 24.35
N ARG A 197 21.94 14.48 23.64
CA ARG A 197 23.14 15.14 24.20
C ARG A 197 22.83 16.56 24.67
N GLN A 198 22.10 17.31 23.85
CA GLN A 198 21.66 18.66 24.22
C GLN A 198 20.71 18.66 25.42
N ALA A 199 19.84 17.66 25.54
CA ALA A 199 18.97 17.50 26.70
C ALA A 199 19.72 17.11 27.99
N ARG A 200 20.80 16.33 27.89
CA ARG A 200 21.64 15.92 29.04
C ARG A 200 22.62 17.00 29.51
N GLY A 201 22.98 17.94 28.66
CA GLY A 201 23.81 19.10 29.02
C GLY A 201 23.09 20.17 29.84
N ARG A 202 21.99 19.82 30.54
CA ARG A 202 21.26 20.71 31.46
C ARG A 202 21.90 20.66 32.85
N ASP A 203 22.39 21.80 33.30
CA ASP A 203 22.88 22.09 34.63
C ASP A 203 21.72 22.10 35.66
N ALA A 204 22.03 21.90 36.94
CA ALA A 204 21.08 21.84 38.07
C ALA A 204 20.26 23.12 38.33
N SER A 205 20.40 24.16 37.51
CA SER A 205 19.73 25.46 37.66
C SER A 205 18.46 25.62 36.82
N GLY A 206 18.05 24.60 36.04
CA GLY A 206 16.78 24.63 35.30
C GLY A 206 16.72 25.64 34.14
N ILE A 207 17.81 26.37 33.87
CA ILE A 207 17.87 27.33 32.78
C ILE A 207 18.17 26.57 31.48
N VAL A 208 17.23 26.60 30.55
CA VAL A 208 17.45 26.15 29.17
C VAL A 208 18.58 26.98 28.56
N ARG A 209 19.78 26.42 28.44
CA ARG A 209 20.77 26.94 27.47
C ARG A 209 20.10 26.90 26.11
N LYS A 210 19.73 28.08 25.57
CA LYS A 210 19.23 28.22 24.19
C LYS A 210 20.13 27.38 23.27
N PRO A 211 19.57 26.60 22.34
CA PRO A 211 20.38 25.78 21.44
C PRO A 211 21.46 26.66 20.82
N GLY A 212 22.72 26.27 21.01
CA GLY A 212 23.84 27.00 20.42
C GLY A 212 23.64 27.00 18.91
N LYS A 213 23.23 28.15 18.36
CA LYS A 213 23.16 28.35 16.91
C LYS A 213 24.54 28.02 16.33
N GLY A 214 24.62 26.95 15.54
CA GLY A 214 25.77 26.72 14.65
C GLY A 214 26.70 25.55 14.96
N LYS A 215 26.42 24.65 15.91
CA LYS A 215 27.17 23.37 15.95
C LYS A 215 26.64 22.44 14.86
N ALA A 216 27.49 22.15 13.86
CA ALA A 216 27.18 21.21 12.79
C ALA A 216 26.88 19.82 13.37
N LEU A 217 25.91 19.11 12.78
CA LEU A 217 25.57 17.75 13.16
C LEU A 217 26.79 16.84 13.00
N SER A 218 27.22 16.20 14.08
CA SER A 218 28.28 15.20 14.03
C SER A 218 27.72 13.91 13.44
N LEU A 219 28.18 13.56 12.24
CA LEU A 219 27.83 12.30 11.59
C LEU A 219 28.64 11.15 12.19
N THR A 220 28.06 9.94 12.22
CA THR A 220 28.83 8.72 12.47
C THR A 220 29.82 8.49 11.33
N ARG A 221 30.95 7.83 11.62
CA ARG A 221 31.92 7.43 10.59
C ARG A 221 31.27 6.56 9.50
N SER A 222 30.32 5.70 9.88
CA SER A 222 29.52 4.88 8.95
C SER A 222 28.74 5.75 7.96
N LEU A 223 27.94 6.69 8.46
CA LEU A 223 27.10 7.56 7.64
C LEU A 223 27.93 8.46 6.71
N ASP A 224 29.05 9.03 7.20
CA ASP A 224 29.96 9.82 6.37
C ASP A 224 30.55 8.98 5.22
N LEU A 225 31.01 7.75 5.51
CA LEU A 225 31.52 6.82 4.50
C LEU A 225 30.43 6.40 3.49
N GLN A 226 29.20 6.17 3.93
CA GLN A 226 28.08 5.83 3.04
C GLN A 226 27.74 6.98 2.10
N ILE A 227 27.65 8.22 2.60
CA ILE A 227 27.36 9.40 1.79
C ILE A 227 28.51 9.65 0.80
N ARG A 228 29.76 9.61 1.24
CA ARG A 228 30.93 9.77 0.36
C ARG A 228 31.03 8.64 -0.67
N GLY A 229 30.71 7.41 -0.27
CA GLY A 229 30.59 6.27 -1.17
C GLY A 229 29.53 6.51 -2.25
N ALA A 230 28.35 7.00 -1.88
CA ALA A 230 27.29 7.34 -2.83
C ALA A 230 27.69 8.47 -3.79
N ILE A 231 28.37 9.52 -3.30
CA ILE A 231 28.90 10.62 -4.13
C ILE A 231 29.92 10.11 -5.14
N LYS A 232 30.76 9.14 -4.76
CA LYS A 232 31.79 8.57 -5.65
C LYS A 232 31.19 7.58 -6.66
N THR A 233 30.40 6.63 -6.19
CA THR A 233 29.88 5.51 -6.99
C THR A 233 28.70 5.91 -7.86
N GLY A 234 27.83 6.82 -7.40
CA GLY A 234 26.62 7.15 -8.13
C GLY A 234 26.87 7.72 -9.54
N PRO A 235 27.76 8.73 -9.72
CA PRO A 235 28.10 9.23 -11.04
C PRO A 235 28.74 8.16 -11.95
N GLN A 236 29.55 7.25 -11.40
CA GLN A 236 30.15 6.14 -12.15
C GLN A 236 29.08 5.20 -12.70
N VAL A 237 28.07 4.87 -11.89
CA VAL A 237 26.96 3.99 -12.29
C VAL A 237 26.02 4.70 -13.26
N LEU A 238 25.69 5.97 -13.02
CA LEU A 238 24.91 6.79 -13.95
C LEU A 238 25.56 6.82 -15.35
N THR A 239 26.82 7.22 -15.43
CA THR A 239 27.53 7.31 -16.70
C THR A 239 27.75 5.93 -17.31
N GLY A 240 28.17 4.94 -16.52
CA GLY A 240 28.47 3.59 -17.00
C GLY A 240 27.26 2.89 -17.62
N LEU A 241 26.08 2.97 -16.99
CA LEU A 241 24.85 2.39 -17.54
C LEU A 241 24.43 3.10 -18.83
N ARG A 242 24.44 4.44 -18.84
CA ARG A 242 24.05 5.22 -20.01
C ARG A 242 24.99 4.98 -21.20
N SER A 243 26.31 5.03 -20.97
CA SER A 243 27.31 4.82 -22.03
C SER A 243 27.25 3.41 -22.60
N ALA A 244 27.01 2.40 -21.76
CA ALA A 244 26.85 1.02 -22.22
C ALA A 244 25.61 0.86 -23.12
N ILE A 245 24.48 1.47 -22.74
CA ILE A 245 23.28 1.49 -23.59
C ILE A 245 23.60 2.19 -24.93
N ASP A 246 24.21 3.37 -24.90
CA ASP A 246 24.53 4.12 -26.13
C ASP A 246 25.51 3.38 -27.05
N THR A 247 26.50 2.68 -26.47
CA THR A 247 27.49 1.90 -27.22
C THR A 247 26.84 0.72 -27.95
N GLU A 248 25.99 -0.04 -27.26
CA GLU A 248 25.31 -1.20 -27.86
C GLU A 248 24.29 -0.77 -28.92
N LEU A 249 23.55 0.33 -28.70
CA LEU A 249 22.61 0.85 -29.70
C LEU A 249 23.32 1.39 -30.94
N SER A 250 24.45 2.08 -30.77
CA SER A 250 25.24 2.62 -31.90
C SER A 250 25.88 1.51 -32.74
N ALA A 251 26.18 0.35 -32.13
CA ALA A 251 26.72 -0.80 -32.83
C ALA A 251 25.68 -1.55 -33.68
N ARG A 252 24.39 -1.34 -33.45
CA ARG A 252 23.29 -2.03 -34.14
C ARG A 252 22.46 -1.08 -35.00
N ALA A 253 22.75 -1.07 -36.29
CA ALA A 253 21.99 -0.28 -37.28
C ALA A 253 20.58 -0.83 -37.55
N ASP A 254 20.28 -2.06 -37.12
CA ASP A 254 19.03 -2.79 -37.36
C ASP A 254 17.98 -2.63 -36.25
N MET A 255 18.25 -1.79 -35.23
CA MET A 255 17.35 -1.63 -34.09
C MET A 255 16.03 -0.99 -34.48
N ASP A 256 14.93 -1.55 -33.97
CA ASP A 256 13.61 -1.01 -34.18
C ASP A 256 13.40 0.31 -33.39
N GLU A 257 12.55 1.18 -33.94
CA GLU A 257 12.21 2.49 -33.35
C GLU A 257 11.65 2.38 -31.93
N THR A 258 10.92 1.30 -31.63
CA THR A 258 10.33 1.09 -30.29
C THR A 258 11.42 0.82 -29.26
N THR A 259 12.41 0.01 -29.59
CA THR A 259 13.54 -0.27 -28.70
C THR A 259 14.44 0.95 -28.51
N LEU A 260 14.69 1.73 -29.58
CA LEU A 260 15.42 3.00 -29.47
C LEU A 260 14.70 3.99 -28.54
N THR A 261 13.39 4.14 -28.71
CA THR A 261 12.56 4.98 -27.84
C THR A 261 12.56 4.49 -26.39
N ALA A 262 12.42 3.18 -26.19
CA ALA A 262 12.46 2.57 -24.87
C ALA A 262 13.80 2.79 -24.18
N ALA A 263 14.91 2.65 -24.90
CA ALA A 263 16.24 2.86 -24.34
C ALA A 263 16.47 4.32 -23.96
N ASP A 264 15.98 5.26 -24.77
CA ASP A 264 16.01 6.68 -24.43
C ASP A 264 15.17 7.00 -23.18
N TRP A 265 13.97 6.41 -23.07
CA TRP A 265 13.14 6.51 -21.88
C TRP A 265 13.82 5.95 -20.63
N VAL A 266 14.51 4.80 -20.74
CA VAL A 266 15.27 4.21 -19.63
C VAL A 266 16.46 5.09 -19.25
N LYS A 267 17.20 5.65 -20.21
CA LYS A 267 18.26 6.63 -19.93
C LYS A 267 17.73 7.84 -19.17
N ALA A 268 16.60 8.40 -19.60
CA ALA A 268 15.94 9.52 -18.92
C ALA A 268 15.52 9.14 -17.48
N GLU A 269 14.98 7.93 -17.30
CA GLU A 269 14.59 7.44 -15.97
C GLU A 269 15.80 7.22 -15.05
N ILE A 270 16.90 6.64 -15.55
CA ILE A 270 18.15 6.47 -14.80
C ILE A 270 18.60 7.83 -14.23
N SER A 271 18.69 8.85 -15.09
CA SER A 271 19.05 10.21 -14.69
C SER A 271 18.08 10.78 -13.65
N LEU A 272 16.77 10.64 -13.86
CA LEU A 272 15.75 11.11 -12.92
C LEU A 272 15.85 10.42 -11.55
N MET A 273 16.18 9.13 -11.50
CA MET A 273 16.35 8.39 -10.25
C MET A 273 17.57 8.88 -9.46
N PHE A 274 18.69 9.15 -10.14
CA PHE A 274 19.88 9.73 -9.51
C PHE A 274 19.64 11.15 -9.02
N GLU A 275 19.04 12.02 -9.85
CA GLU A 275 18.63 13.38 -9.46
C GLU A 275 17.80 13.33 -8.17
N ALA A 276 16.77 12.47 -8.14
CA ALA A 276 15.85 12.40 -7.03
C ALA A 276 16.50 11.78 -5.77
N PHE A 277 17.38 10.79 -5.93
CA PHE A 277 18.16 10.20 -4.83
C PHE A 277 19.07 11.24 -4.17
N PHE A 278 19.94 11.87 -4.95
CA PHE A 278 20.89 12.87 -4.45
C PHE A 278 20.18 14.08 -3.87
N GLY A 279 19.13 14.58 -4.55
CA GLY A 279 18.33 15.70 -4.07
C GLY A 279 17.63 15.43 -2.74
N ARG A 280 17.06 14.22 -2.55
CA ARG A 280 16.42 13.84 -1.28
C ARG A 280 17.43 13.72 -0.14
N VAL A 281 18.58 13.08 -0.38
CA VAL A 281 19.65 12.95 0.63
C VAL A 281 20.22 14.32 0.98
N ALA A 282 20.55 15.16 -0.01
CA ALA A 282 21.07 16.52 0.20
C ALA A 282 20.08 17.37 1.01
N ARG A 283 18.80 17.36 0.64
CA ARG A 283 17.74 18.09 1.35
C ARG A 283 17.63 17.62 2.80
N LYS A 284 17.58 16.30 3.04
CA LYS A 284 17.45 15.74 4.39
C LYS A 284 18.68 16.10 5.25
N LEU A 285 19.88 15.97 4.69
CA LEU A 285 21.13 16.34 5.36
C LEU A 285 21.17 17.84 5.71
N LYS A 286 20.79 18.71 4.77
CA LYS A 286 20.69 20.16 4.98
C LYS A 286 19.69 20.51 6.08
N THR A 287 18.48 19.92 6.04
CA THR A 287 17.47 20.16 7.10
C THR A 287 17.90 19.65 8.47
N SER A 288 18.81 18.69 8.51
CA SER A 288 19.34 18.11 9.76
C SER A 288 20.59 18.84 10.28
N GLY A 289 21.06 19.89 9.59
CA GLY A 289 22.27 20.63 9.98
C GLY A 289 23.59 19.90 9.69
N GLY A 290 23.62 19.01 8.69
CA GLY A 290 24.81 18.27 8.29
C GLY A 290 25.91 19.12 7.63
N PRO A 291 27.09 18.54 7.37
CA PRO A 291 28.24 19.25 6.78
C PRO A 291 27.92 19.85 5.41
N LYS A 292 28.20 21.15 5.24
CA LYS A 292 27.93 21.88 3.99
C LYS A 292 28.66 21.28 2.79
N GLU A 293 29.91 20.85 2.97
CA GLU A 293 30.71 20.18 1.92
C GLU A 293 29.96 18.98 1.29
N LEU A 294 29.35 18.13 2.13
CA LEU A 294 28.60 16.96 1.67
C LEU A 294 27.30 17.35 0.98
N VAL A 295 26.60 18.36 1.52
CA VAL A 295 25.37 18.89 0.88
C VAL A 295 25.69 19.45 -0.51
N ASP A 296 26.77 20.22 -0.64
CA ASP A 296 27.19 20.81 -1.92
C ASP A 296 27.68 19.74 -2.90
N ALA A 297 28.38 18.71 -2.42
CA ALA A 297 28.78 17.56 -3.25
C ALA A 297 27.57 16.75 -3.76
N LEU A 298 26.59 16.44 -2.91
CA LEU A 298 25.36 15.76 -3.32
C LEU A 298 24.55 16.62 -4.30
N THR A 299 24.51 17.93 -4.07
CA THR A 299 23.82 18.87 -4.97
C THR A 299 24.47 18.87 -6.35
N ARG A 300 25.81 18.86 -6.44
CA ARG A 300 26.53 18.72 -7.71
C ARG A 300 26.17 17.42 -8.42
N CYS A 301 26.21 16.27 -7.72
CA CYS A 301 25.80 15.00 -8.34
C CYS A 301 24.35 15.00 -8.83
N ALA A 302 23.44 15.72 -8.16
CA ALA A 302 22.07 15.88 -8.64
C ALA A 302 22.00 16.73 -9.92
N LEU A 303 22.81 17.78 -10.02
CA LEU A 303 22.91 18.64 -11.22
C LEU A 303 23.53 17.86 -12.39
N ASP A 304 24.60 17.09 -12.16
CA ASP A 304 25.22 16.23 -13.18
C ASP A 304 24.18 15.25 -13.76
N ALA A 305 23.26 14.74 -12.93
CA ALA A 305 22.17 13.87 -13.38
C ALA A 305 21.11 14.61 -14.23
N VAL A 306 20.85 15.88 -13.94
CA VAL A 306 19.99 16.74 -14.77
C VAL A 306 20.64 17.01 -16.12
N GLU A 307 21.91 17.38 -16.15
CA GLU A 307 22.68 17.62 -17.39
C GLU A 307 22.69 16.37 -18.27
N ALA A 308 22.92 15.19 -17.69
CA ALA A 308 22.87 13.92 -18.41
C ALA A 308 21.51 13.64 -19.07
N ARG A 309 20.41 14.23 -18.58
CA ARG A 309 19.06 14.02 -19.12
C ARG A 309 18.74 14.95 -20.30
N GLN A 310 19.45 16.08 -20.47
CA GLN A 310 19.12 17.10 -21.47
C GLN A 310 19.08 16.57 -22.91
N ASN A 311 19.80 15.47 -23.18
CA ASN A 311 19.86 14.82 -24.49
C ASN A 311 18.84 13.69 -24.68
N CYS A 312 17.84 13.55 -23.81
CA CYS A 312 16.78 12.56 -23.94
C CYS A 312 15.50 13.17 -24.56
N SER A 313 14.71 12.34 -25.24
CA SER A 313 13.49 12.75 -25.97
C SER A 313 12.34 13.22 -25.07
N LEU A 314 12.30 12.79 -23.81
CA LEU A 314 11.29 13.18 -22.83
C LEU A 314 11.64 14.53 -22.19
N ASP A 315 10.79 15.54 -22.41
CA ASP A 315 10.89 16.83 -21.70
C ASP A 315 10.48 16.68 -20.23
N LEU A 316 11.48 16.39 -19.41
CA LEU A 316 11.39 16.25 -17.96
C LEU A 316 12.04 17.44 -17.24
N GLU A 317 12.13 18.61 -17.87
CA GLU A 317 12.77 19.77 -17.25
C GLU A 317 11.80 20.62 -16.40
N LEU A 318 12.05 20.62 -15.09
CA LEU A 318 11.47 21.58 -14.15
C LEU A 318 12.46 22.74 -13.89
N SER A 319 12.65 23.58 -14.90
CA SER A 319 13.52 24.77 -14.84
C SER A 319 12.71 26.08 -14.84
N GLY A 320 13.11 27.06 -14.03
CA GLY A 320 12.45 28.38 -13.99
C GLY A 320 11.15 28.42 -13.18
N PRO A 321 10.22 29.37 -13.44
CA PRO A 321 9.01 29.52 -12.63
C PRO A 321 8.11 28.27 -12.74
N LEU A 322 7.84 27.67 -11.57
CA LEU A 322 7.04 26.45 -11.42
C LEU A 322 5.56 26.76 -11.61
N ARG A 323 5.10 26.76 -12.87
CA ARG A 323 3.67 26.79 -13.19
C ARG A 323 3.03 25.43 -12.88
N PRO A 324 1.79 25.38 -12.38
CA PRO A 324 1.11 24.13 -12.02
C PRO A 324 1.09 23.11 -13.17
N GLU A 325 0.85 23.55 -14.40
CA GLU A 325 0.72 22.67 -15.57
C GLU A 325 2.03 21.94 -15.90
N ARG A 326 3.17 22.60 -15.67
CA ARG A 326 4.50 21.98 -15.87
C ARG A 326 4.79 20.91 -14.83
N VAL A 327 4.38 21.15 -13.59
CA VAL A 327 4.52 20.17 -12.49
C VAL A 327 3.63 18.96 -12.74
N GLU A 328 2.40 19.17 -13.22
CA GLU A 328 1.49 18.10 -13.63
C GLU A 328 2.07 17.26 -14.77
N HIS A 329 2.58 17.92 -15.83
CA HIS A 329 3.16 17.23 -16.97
C HIS A 329 4.38 16.38 -16.58
N PHE A 330 5.26 16.93 -15.74
CA PHE A 330 6.41 16.22 -15.20
C PHE A 330 5.99 14.97 -14.40
N GLU A 331 5.03 15.10 -13.48
CA GLU A 331 4.54 13.96 -12.69
C GLU A 331 3.84 12.91 -13.57
N PHE A 332 3.10 13.34 -14.60
CA PHE A 332 2.50 12.44 -15.57
C PHE A 332 3.57 11.61 -16.31
N GLN A 333 4.58 12.27 -16.89
CA GLN A 333 5.64 11.56 -17.63
C GLN A 333 6.45 10.63 -16.72
N ARG A 334 6.79 11.09 -15.51
CA ARG A 334 7.44 10.26 -14.49
C ARG A 334 6.61 9.02 -14.14
N HIS A 335 5.29 9.15 -14.05
CA HIS A 335 4.39 8.03 -13.82
C HIS A 335 4.41 7.04 -15.01
N VAL A 336 4.37 7.55 -16.24
CA VAL A 336 4.43 6.74 -17.47
C VAL A 336 5.72 5.92 -17.51
N LEU A 337 6.87 6.55 -17.27
CA LEU A 337 8.18 5.89 -17.19
C LEU A 337 8.17 4.76 -16.15
N LYS A 338 7.71 5.06 -14.93
CA LYS A 338 7.61 4.07 -13.86
C LYS A 338 6.70 2.90 -14.25
N ARG A 339 5.56 3.14 -14.89
CA ARG A 339 4.66 2.08 -15.36
C ARG A 339 5.32 1.24 -16.45
N PHE A 340 6.01 1.88 -17.39
CA PHE A 340 6.73 1.20 -18.46
C PHE A 340 7.80 0.27 -17.89
N THR A 341 8.69 0.75 -17.01
CA THR A 341 9.78 -0.08 -16.48
C THR A 341 9.32 -1.10 -15.44
N SER A 342 8.34 -0.78 -14.59
CA SER A 342 7.78 -1.78 -13.66
C SER A 342 6.94 -2.88 -14.33
N SER A 343 6.53 -2.69 -15.60
CA SER A 343 5.75 -3.68 -16.35
C SER A 343 6.41 -5.07 -16.42
N VAL A 344 7.76 -5.13 -16.43
CA VAL A 344 8.55 -6.37 -16.46
C VAL A 344 8.33 -7.26 -15.24
N LEU A 345 8.01 -6.67 -14.10
CA LEU A 345 7.87 -7.39 -12.83
C LEU A 345 6.47 -7.97 -12.62
N TRP A 346 5.45 -7.45 -13.30
CA TRP A 346 4.06 -7.79 -12.98
C TRP A 346 3.69 -9.19 -13.47
N LEU A 347 3.06 -9.95 -12.57
CA LEU A 347 2.58 -11.30 -12.83
C LEU A 347 1.08 -11.31 -13.08
N GLN A 348 0.61 -12.33 -13.79
CA GLN A 348 -0.82 -12.54 -13.97
C GLN A 348 -1.37 -13.24 -12.74
N THR A 349 -2.48 -12.71 -12.21
CA THR A 349 -3.15 -13.28 -11.03
C THR A 349 -4.58 -13.64 -11.41
N ARG A 350 -4.98 -14.86 -11.11
CA ARG A 350 -6.37 -15.32 -11.26
C ARG A 350 -6.91 -15.71 -9.90
N VAL A 351 -7.91 -14.98 -9.42
CA VAL A 351 -8.56 -15.24 -8.13
C VAL A 351 -9.83 -16.05 -8.37
N ARG A 352 -9.98 -17.14 -7.62
CA ARG A 352 -11.14 -18.04 -7.68
C ARG A 352 -11.64 -18.33 -6.27
N GLU A 353 -12.93 -18.65 -6.16
CA GLU A 353 -13.57 -19.07 -4.90
C GLU A 353 -13.88 -20.58 -4.96
N PRO A 354 -12.94 -21.46 -4.56
CA PRO A 354 -13.12 -22.90 -4.71
C PRO A 354 -14.33 -23.42 -3.91
N GLY A 355 -14.68 -22.80 -2.79
CA GLY A 355 -15.85 -23.19 -2.01
C GLY A 355 -17.19 -22.96 -2.72
N ARG A 356 -17.27 -22.05 -3.72
CA ARG A 356 -18.55 -21.66 -4.32
C ARG A 356 -19.24 -22.82 -5.06
N TRP A 357 -18.52 -23.54 -5.92
CA TRP A 357 -19.10 -24.65 -6.68
C TRP A 357 -19.49 -25.82 -5.76
N ILE A 358 -18.66 -26.10 -4.74
CA ILE A 358 -18.92 -27.15 -3.75
C ILE A 358 -20.18 -26.83 -2.93
N ARG A 359 -20.35 -25.56 -2.51
CA ARG A 359 -21.58 -25.11 -1.84
C ARG A 359 -22.81 -25.37 -2.72
N HIS A 360 -22.77 -25.05 -4.00
CA HIS A 360 -23.89 -25.31 -4.90
C HIS A 360 -24.19 -26.82 -5.05
N ALA A 361 -23.16 -27.66 -5.15
CA ALA A 361 -23.34 -29.12 -5.20
C ALA A 361 -23.96 -29.66 -3.90
N LEU A 362 -23.46 -29.23 -2.74
CA LEU A 362 -24.03 -29.61 -1.44
C LEU A 362 -25.45 -29.08 -1.25
N TYR A 363 -25.76 -27.90 -1.75
CA TYR A 363 -27.12 -27.33 -1.72
C TYR A 363 -28.09 -28.11 -2.60
N ALA A 364 -27.63 -28.64 -3.74
CA ALA A 364 -28.43 -29.55 -4.56
C ALA A 364 -28.71 -30.86 -3.81
N ILE A 365 -27.72 -31.42 -3.10
CA ILE A 365 -27.90 -32.60 -2.24
C ILE A 365 -28.90 -32.31 -1.11
N ALA A 366 -28.79 -31.15 -0.45
CA ALA A 366 -29.73 -30.72 0.59
C ALA A 366 -31.17 -30.63 0.06
N ALA A 367 -31.35 -30.04 -1.13
CA ALA A 367 -32.65 -29.95 -1.79
C ALA A 367 -33.20 -31.34 -2.15
N GLY A 368 -32.34 -32.24 -2.63
CA GLY A 368 -32.70 -33.63 -2.92
C GLY A 368 -33.17 -34.37 -1.67
N ALA A 369 -32.40 -34.32 -0.58
CA ALA A 369 -32.76 -34.95 0.69
C ALA A 369 -34.09 -34.41 1.25
N ALA A 370 -34.30 -33.08 1.18
CA ALA A 370 -35.54 -32.47 1.61
C ALA A 370 -36.74 -32.87 0.73
N MET A 371 -36.55 -33.01 -0.59
CA MET A 371 -37.57 -33.53 -1.49
C MET A 371 -37.91 -35.00 -1.21
N SER A 372 -36.90 -35.85 -0.97
CA SER A 372 -37.12 -37.24 -0.58
C SER A 372 -37.96 -37.37 0.69
N PHE A 373 -37.73 -36.50 1.68
CA PHE A 373 -38.57 -36.45 2.88
C PHE A 373 -40.03 -36.11 2.56
N ALA A 374 -40.27 -35.08 1.74
CA ALA A 374 -41.63 -34.69 1.38
C ALA A 374 -42.37 -35.78 0.58
N VAL A 375 -41.69 -36.46 -0.33
CA VAL A 375 -42.25 -37.58 -1.09
C VAL A 375 -42.58 -38.74 -0.15
N ALA A 376 -41.69 -39.08 0.79
CA ALA A 376 -41.95 -40.12 1.78
C ALA A 376 -43.16 -39.79 2.68
N ALA A 377 -43.28 -38.54 3.12
CA ALA A 377 -44.41 -38.07 3.91
C ALA A 377 -45.74 -38.11 3.11
N ALA A 378 -45.70 -37.80 1.82
CA ALA A 378 -46.87 -37.91 0.94
C ALA A 378 -47.29 -39.38 0.74
N LEU A 379 -46.33 -40.28 0.52
CA LEU A 379 -46.61 -41.72 0.39
C LEU A 379 -47.16 -42.33 1.68
N TRP A 380 -46.66 -41.88 2.85
CA TRP A 380 -47.13 -42.36 4.15
C TRP A 380 -48.56 -41.95 4.47
N ASN A 381 -48.97 -40.74 4.09
CA ASN A 381 -50.32 -40.23 4.36
C ASN A 381 -51.38 -40.68 3.32
N GLY A 382 -50.96 -41.24 2.18
CA GLY A 382 -51.86 -41.69 1.11
C GLY A 382 -52.69 -40.57 0.45
N VAL A 383 -53.68 -40.97 -0.37
CA VAL A 383 -54.71 -40.08 -0.93
C VAL A 383 -55.89 -40.02 0.04
N ALA A 384 -56.25 -38.81 0.49
CA ALA A 384 -57.30 -38.63 1.49
C ALA A 384 -58.68 -39.12 0.98
N PRO A 385 -59.40 -39.96 1.73
CA PRO A 385 -60.85 -40.12 1.59
C PRO A 385 -61.57 -38.80 1.91
N ASN A 386 -62.74 -38.55 1.30
CA ASN A 386 -63.48 -37.27 1.43
C ASN A 386 -63.74 -36.81 2.89
N GLU A 387 -63.77 -37.72 3.86
CA GLU A 387 -64.01 -37.42 5.27
C GLU A 387 -62.74 -36.98 6.06
N GLN A 388 -61.53 -37.15 5.50
CA GLN A 388 -60.24 -36.86 6.17
C GLN A 388 -59.44 -35.72 5.51
N MET A 389 -60.09 -34.92 4.66
CA MET A 389 -59.42 -33.87 3.87
C MET A 389 -58.74 -32.79 4.73
N VAL A 390 -59.37 -32.36 5.84
CA VAL A 390 -58.82 -31.31 6.71
C VAL A 390 -57.54 -31.80 7.43
N PRO A 391 -57.53 -32.96 8.14
CA PRO A 391 -56.29 -33.52 8.69
C PRO A 391 -55.18 -33.72 7.66
N TRP A 392 -55.52 -34.18 6.45
CA TRP A 392 -54.56 -34.38 5.37
C TRP A 392 -53.94 -33.05 4.90
N LEU A 393 -54.74 -31.98 4.78
CA LEU A 393 -54.24 -30.65 4.42
C LEU A 393 -53.25 -30.12 5.47
N PHE A 394 -53.57 -30.27 6.76
CA PHE A 394 -52.66 -29.90 7.84
C PHE A 394 -51.36 -30.70 7.78
N ALA A 395 -51.44 -32.02 7.56
CA ALA A 395 -50.27 -32.87 7.41
C ALA A 395 -49.40 -32.46 6.21
N ALA A 396 -50.00 -32.11 5.07
CA ALA A 396 -49.30 -31.64 3.89
C ALA A 396 -48.59 -30.29 4.13
N VAL A 397 -49.24 -29.33 4.79
CA VAL A 397 -48.64 -28.04 5.15
C VAL A 397 -47.48 -28.24 6.13
N ILE A 398 -47.63 -29.10 7.14
CA ILE A 398 -46.57 -29.43 8.09
C ILE A 398 -45.40 -30.09 7.36
N ALA A 399 -45.65 -31.09 6.50
CA ALA A 399 -44.61 -31.76 5.74
C ALA A 399 -43.84 -30.77 4.84
N TYR A 400 -44.54 -29.82 4.22
CA TYR A 400 -43.92 -28.75 3.44
C TYR A 400 -43.06 -27.82 4.31
N ALA A 401 -43.55 -27.39 5.47
CA ALA A 401 -42.80 -26.55 6.40
C ALA A 401 -41.54 -27.27 6.93
N VAL A 402 -41.67 -28.57 7.26
CA VAL A 402 -40.54 -29.41 7.70
C VAL A 402 -39.52 -29.57 6.58
N LYS A 403 -39.95 -29.82 5.33
CA LYS A 403 -39.06 -29.86 4.17
C LYS A 403 -38.24 -28.57 4.06
N ASP A 404 -38.88 -27.42 4.15
CA ASP A 404 -38.20 -26.13 4.01
C ASP A 404 -37.17 -25.91 5.13
N ARG A 405 -37.53 -26.24 6.37
CA ARG A 405 -36.60 -26.15 7.52
C ARG A 405 -35.46 -27.14 7.43
N LEU A 406 -35.72 -28.38 7.00
CA LEU A 406 -34.68 -29.39 6.80
C LEU A 406 -33.69 -28.95 5.73
N LYS A 407 -34.18 -28.41 4.60
CA LYS A 407 -33.32 -27.85 3.55
C LYS A 407 -32.45 -26.72 4.11
N ALA A 408 -33.03 -25.77 4.85
CA ALA A 408 -32.27 -24.64 5.42
C ALA A 408 -31.18 -25.11 6.40
N ILE A 409 -31.50 -26.03 7.31
CA ILE A 409 -30.55 -26.58 8.28
C ILE A 409 -29.39 -27.30 7.57
N LEU A 410 -29.71 -28.13 6.56
CA LEU A 410 -28.69 -28.82 5.76
C LEU A 410 -27.79 -27.84 5.01
N GLN A 411 -28.37 -26.80 4.37
CA GLN A 411 -27.61 -25.79 3.66
C GLN A 411 -26.68 -25.01 4.59
N GLU A 412 -27.15 -24.60 5.77
CA GLU A 412 -26.31 -23.92 6.75
C GLU A 412 -25.17 -24.81 7.26
N THR A 413 -25.49 -26.07 7.58
CA THR A 413 -24.48 -27.07 8.03
C THR A 413 -23.41 -27.28 6.97
N PHE A 414 -23.82 -27.49 5.71
CA PHE A 414 -22.89 -27.67 4.58
C PHE A 414 -22.04 -26.42 4.33
N SER A 415 -22.62 -25.22 4.45
CA SER A 415 -21.85 -23.99 4.32
C SER A 415 -20.78 -23.85 5.40
N ASN A 416 -21.10 -24.18 6.65
CA ASN A 416 -20.13 -24.17 7.74
C ASN A 416 -19.03 -25.23 7.55
N VAL A 417 -19.36 -26.41 7.02
CA VAL A 417 -18.37 -27.44 6.67
C VAL A 417 -17.44 -26.96 5.56
N VAL A 418 -17.99 -26.35 4.50
CA VAL A 418 -17.17 -25.81 3.40
C VAL A 418 -16.27 -24.69 3.88
N ALA A 419 -16.78 -23.74 4.67
CA ALA A 419 -15.99 -22.64 5.21
C ALA A 419 -14.83 -23.09 6.11
N ARG A 420 -14.95 -24.26 6.77
CA ARG A 420 -13.88 -24.83 7.60
C ARG A 420 -12.79 -25.54 6.79
N HIS A 421 -13.13 -26.13 5.65
CA HIS A 421 -12.21 -26.99 4.89
C HIS A 421 -11.63 -26.33 3.64
N PHE A 422 -12.29 -25.33 3.09
CA PHE A 422 -11.86 -24.66 1.86
C PHE A 422 -11.40 -23.24 2.13
N PRO A 423 -10.42 -22.73 1.36
CA PRO A 423 -10.08 -21.32 1.39
C PRO A 423 -11.19 -20.47 0.81
N ASP A 424 -11.31 -19.26 1.38
CA ASP A 424 -12.27 -18.27 0.92
C ASP A 424 -11.92 -17.86 -0.53
N ARG A 425 -10.63 -17.60 -0.76
CA ARG A 425 -10.08 -17.29 -2.09
C ARG A 425 -8.80 -18.08 -2.34
N ARG A 426 -8.65 -18.55 -3.58
CA ARG A 426 -7.41 -19.14 -4.10
C ARG A 426 -6.89 -18.31 -5.25
N TRP A 427 -5.61 -17.98 -5.21
CA TRP A 427 -4.91 -17.19 -6.20
C TRP A 427 -3.97 -18.10 -6.97
N ASP A 428 -4.15 -18.19 -8.28
CA ASP A 428 -3.19 -18.80 -9.19
C ASP A 428 -2.32 -17.68 -9.77
N ILE A 429 -1.02 -17.68 -9.46
CA ILE A 429 -0.05 -16.69 -9.92
C ILE A 429 0.78 -17.33 -11.05
N THR A 430 0.75 -16.72 -12.22
CA THR A 430 1.46 -17.20 -13.42
C THR A 430 2.38 -16.14 -14.00
N ASP A 431 3.43 -16.58 -14.69
CA ASP A 431 4.27 -15.72 -15.53
C ASP A 431 3.50 -15.22 -16.77
N ARG A 432 4.20 -14.49 -17.64
CA ARG A 432 3.66 -14.01 -18.92
C ARG A 432 3.42 -15.13 -19.94
N ALA A 433 4.13 -16.26 -19.81
CA ALA A 433 3.97 -17.45 -20.65
C ALA A 433 2.82 -18.36 -20.19
N GLY A 434 2.21 -18.08 -19.04
CA GLY A 434 1.15 -18.88 -18.43
C GLY A 434 1.64 -20.01 -17.52
N LYS A 435 2.96 -20.12 -17.26
CA LYS A 435 3.56 -21.07 -16.31
C LYS A 435 3.22 -20.64 -14.89
N ARG A 436 2.76 -21.56 -14.04
CA ARG A 436 2.39 -21.27 -12.65
C ARG A 436 3.64 -21.12 -11.78
N ILE A 437 3.77 -19.99 -11.10
CA ILE A 437 4.89 -19.71 -10.19
C ILE A 437 4.46 -19.90 -8.73
N ALA A 438 3.22 -19.56 -8.39
CA ALA A 438 2.76 -19.67 -7.01
C ALA A 438 1.26 -19.90 -6.89
N ILE A 439 0.85 -20.45 -5.75
CA ILE A 439 -0.53 -20.60 -5.33
C ILE A 439 -0.68 -19.94 -3.97
N VAL A 440 -1.74 -19.15 -3.78
CA VAL A 440 -2.06 -18.54 -2.50
C VAL A 440 -3.46 -18.94 -2.06
N ASP A 441 -3.55 -19.50 -0.87
CA ASP A 441 -4.82 -19.71 -0.17
C ASP A 441 -5.01 -18.59 0.84
N GLU A 442 -6.16 -17.91 0.76
CA GLU A 442 -6.47 -16.70 1.53
C GLU A 442 -7.73 -16.91 2.36
N HIS A 443 -7.68 -16.49 3.62
CA HIS A 443 -8.77 -16.55 4.59
C HIS A 443 -8.92 -15.22 5.32
N SER A 444 -10.14 -14.71 5.42
CA SER A 444 -10.43 -13.46 6.12
C SER A 444 -11.73 -13.55 6.89
N GLY A 445 -11.73 -13.08 8.13
CA GLY A 445 -12.95 -13.00 8.91
C GLY A 445 -12.75 -12.48 10.33
N PHE A 446 -13.87 -12.20 10.99
CA PHE A 446 -13.88 -11.81 12.38
C PHE A 446 -13.69 -13.03 13.29
N VAL A 447 -12.86 -12.85 14.32
CA VAL A 447 -12.57 -13.88 15.30
C VAL A 447 -12.99 -13.35 16.67
N PRO A 448 -13.71 -14.14 17.50
CA PRO A 448 -14.00 -13.73 18.86
C PRO A 448 -12.71 -13.47 19.64
N PHE A 449 -12.65 -12.41 20.43
CA PHE A 449 -11.44 -12.00 21.17
C PHE A 449 -10.87 -13.14 22.03
N GLN A 450 -11.73 -13.98 22.60
CA GLN A 450 -11.36 -15.13 23.44
C GLN A 450 -10.75 -16.29 22.64
N SER A 451 -11.04 -16.38 21.34
CA SER A 451 -10.52 -17.41 20.44
C SER A 451 -9.20 -17.01 19.76
N VAL A 452 -8.72 -15.78 20.00
CA VAL A 452 -7.44 -15.30 19.48
C VAL A 452 -6.29 -16.04 20.18
N GLN A 453 -5.28 -16.42 19.40
CA GLN A 453 -4.12 -17.17 19.91
C GLN A 453 -3.42 -16.41 21.06
N PRO A 454 -2.99 -17.10 22.13
CA PRO A 454 -2.33 -16.47 23.28
C PRO A 454 -1.11 -15.62 22.91
N ASP A 455 -0.29 -16.08 21.96
CA ASP A 455 0.91 -15.36 21.52
C ASP A 455 0.58 -14.03 20.82
N VAL A 456 -0.51 -13.99 20.06
CA VAL A 456 -1.01 -12.78 19.40
C VAL A 456 -1.49 -11.78 20.46
N LEU A 457 -2.22 -12.26 21.47
CA LEU A 457 -2.66 -11.43 22.59
C LEU A 457 -1.47 -10.92 23.42
N ALA A 458 -0.44 -11.74 23.64
CA ALA A 458 0.78 -11.35 24.31
C ALA A 458 1.49 -10.21 23.55
N ALA A 459 1.62 -10.33 22.23
CA ALA A 459 2.17 -9.28 21.37
C ALA A 459 1.33 -7.99 21.41
N ARG A 460 -0.01 -8.11 21.34
CA ARG A 460 -0.95 -6.98 21.46
C ARG A 460 -0.78 -6.23 22.79
N ARG A 461 -0.51 -6.95 23.88
CA ARG A 461 -0.42 -6.44 25.25
C ARG A 461 0.96 -5.84 25.62
N ARG A 462 1.98 -5.87 24.75
CA ARG A 462 3.33 -5.39 25.07
C ARG A 462 3.42 -3.96 25.60
N THR A 463 2.59 -3.02 25.12
CA THR A 463 2.56 -1.62 25.63
C THR A 463 1.31 -1.31 26.43
N ARG A 464 0.61 -2.34 26.92
CA ARG A 464 -0.55 -2.14 27.78
C ARG A 464 -0.05 -1.59 29.11
N VAL A 465 -0.55 -0.45 29.55
CA VAL A 465 -0.20 0.10 30.87
C VAL A 465 -1.03 -0.61 31.93
N HIS A 466 -2.33 -0.78 31.68
CA HIS A 466 -3.24 -1.39 32.64
C HIS A 466 -4.24 -2.38 32.06
N ALA A 467 -4.70 -3.29 32.94
CA ALA A 467 -5.71 -4.28 32.60
C ALA A 467 -7.01 -3.63 32.07
N ILE A 468 -7.39 -2.52 32.68
CA ILE A 468 -8.64 -1.81 32.43
C ILE A 468 -8.76 -1.22 31.03
N GLU A 469 -7.65 -1.01 30.30
CA GLU A 469 -7.68 -0.48 28.93
C GLU A 469 -8.50 -1.36 27.98
N GLU A 470 -8.44 -2.69 28.14
CA GLU A 470 -9.22 -3.65 27.34
C GLU A 470 -10.72 -3.57 27.64
N VAL A 471 -11.08 -3.23 28.88
CA VAL A 471 -12.48 -3.09 29.30
C VAL A 471 -13.03 -1.72 28.91
N ALA A 472 -12.22 -0.67 29.06
CA ALA A 472 -12.59 0.70 28.71
C ALA A 472 -12.71 0.91 27.20
N ARG A 473 -12.06 0.06 26.40
CA ARG A 473 -12.07 0.14 24.95
C ARG A 473 -12.15 -1.28 24.36
N PRO A 474 -13.36 -1.85 24.29
CA PRO A 474 -13.55 -3.15 23.69
C PRO A 474 -13.20 -3.09 22.18
N GLU A 475 -12.66 -4.20 21.70
CA GLU A 475 -12.12 -4.33 20.34
C GLU A 475 -12.68 -5.59 19.68
N THR A 476 -13.10 -5.42 18.44
CA THR A 476 -13.42 -6.50 17.53
C THR A 476 -12.17 -6.89 16.75
N VAL A 477 -11.94 -8.19 16.57
CA VAL A 477 -10.70 -8.72 15.96
C VAL A 477 -10.98 -9.22 14.55
N LEU A 478 -10.45 -8.51 13.55
CA LEU A 478 -10.44 -8.96 12.16
C LEU A 478 -9.13 -9.70 11.89
N CYS A 479 -9.22 -10.94 11.44
CA CYS A 479 -8.07 -11.76 11.08
C CYS A 479 -8.01 -11.92 9.56
N HIS A 480 -6.80 -11.85 9.02
CA HIS A 480 -6.49 -12.13 7.64
C HIS A 480 -5.26 -13.03 7.55
N LYS A 481 -5.40 -14.17 6.88
CA LYS A 481 -4.35 -15.19 6.76
C LYS A 481 -4.12 -15.56 5.30
N LYS A 482 -2.87 -15.81 4.93
CA LYS A 482 -2.49 -16.38 3.64
C LYS A 482 -1.49 -17.51 3.82
N SER A 483 -1.74 -18.62 3.13
CA SER A 483 -0.74 -19.68 2.90
C SER A 483 -0.25 -19.54 1.47
N PHE A 484 1.01 -19.18 1.30
CA PHE A 484 1.65 -18.94 0.01
C PHE A 484 2.57 -20.12 -0.33
N VAL A 485 2.39 -20.74 -1.49
CA VAL A 485 3.26 -21.82 -1.98
C VAL A 485 3.97 -21.33 -3.24
N LEU A 486 5.29 -21.21 -3.14
CA LEU A 486 6.20 -20.79 -4.20
C LEU A 486 6.79 -22.01 -4.90
N ASP A 487 6.82 -22.02 -6.23
CA ASP A 487 7.51 -23.00 -7.06
C ASP A 487 8.91 -22.47 -7.41
N ASN A 488 9.93 -23.04 -6.76
CA ASN A 488 11.31 -22.59 -6.90
C ASN A 488 11.89 -22.87 -8.29
N GLU A 489 11.50 -23.99 -8.91
CA GLU A 489 11.98 -24.37 -10.23
C GLU A 489 11.49 -23.37 -11.28
N HIS A 490 10.21 -23.02 -11.21
CA HIS A 490 9.60 -22.06 -12.12
C HIS A 490 10.13 -20.64 -11.89
N LEU A 491 10.38 -20.26 -10.65
CA LEU A 491 11.03 -18.98 -10.34
C LEU A 491 12.46 -18.92 -10.86
N ALA A 492 13.27 -19.97 -10.65
CA ALA A 492 14.64 -20.04 -11.14
C ALA A 492 14.73 -19.99 -12.68
N ALA A 493 13.74 -20.54 -13.38
CA ALA A 493 13.65 -20.49 -14.84
C ALA A 493 13.43 -19.08 -15.40
N LEU A 494 12.96 -18.11 -14.59
CA LEU A 494 12.80 -16.71 -15.01
C LEU A 494 14.11 -15.92 -15.01
N GLY A 495 15.19 -16.48 -14.45
CA GLY A 495 16.51 -15.90 -14.46
C GLY A 495 17.05 -15.52 -13.07
N PRO A 496 18.35 -15.21 -12.97
CA PRO A 496 19.05 -14.97 -11.71
C PRO A 496 18.73 -13.61 -11.05
N ASP A 497 18.00 -12.74 -11.74
CA ASP A 497 17.63 -11.40 -11.26
C ASP A 497 16.48 -11.41 -10.25
N PHE A 498 15.82 -12.55 -10.04
CA PHE A 498 14.67 -12.68 -9.14
C PHE A 498 14.95 -13.69 -8.04
N ASP A 499 14.72 -13.28 -6.78
CA ASP A 499 14.92 -14.14 -5.60
C ASP A 499 13.61 -14.46 -4.87
N GLY A 500 12.47 -14.01 -5.39
CA GLY A 500 11.17 -14.23 -4.77
C GLY A 500 10.03 -13.50 -5.43
N LEU A 501 8.91 -13.46 -4.72
CA LEU A 501 7.71 -12.71 -5.12
C LEU A 501 7.42 -11.61 -4.09
N ALA A 502 7.05 -10.43 -4.58
CA ALA A 502 6.62 -9.30 -3.75
C ALA A 502 5.13 -9.08 -3.91
N GLU A 503 4.43 -8.97 -2.78
CA GLU A 503 3.02 -8.65 -2.72
C GLU A 503 2.83 -7.25 -2.12
N ILE A 504 2.04 -6.41 -2.79
CA ILE A 504 1.61 -5.12 -2.29
C ILE A 504 0.15 -5.26 -1.88
N PHE A 505 -0.08 -5.45 -0.60
CA PHE A 505 -1.36 -5.50 0.08
C PHE A 505 -1.82 -4.08 0.43
N ARG A 506 -3.06 -3.72 0.12
CA ARG A 506 -3.69 -2.44 0.44
C ARG A 506 -5.05 -2.68 1.06
N LEU A 507 -5.27 -2.10 2.22
CA LEU A 507 -6.54 -2.10 2.93
C LEU A 507 -7.14 -0.69 2.87
N ASP A 508 -8.32 -0.56 2.26
CA ASP A 508 -9.10 0.67 2.28
C ASP A 508 -9.88 0.80 3.60
N LEU A 509 -9.54 1.82 4.38
CA LEU A 509 -10.19 2.12 5.65
C LEU A 509 -11.39 3.06 5.51
N HIS A 510 -11.78 3.45 4.29
CA HIS A 510 -12.88 4.40 4.10
C HIS A 510 -14.16 3.98 4.84
N ARG A 511 -14.59 2.71 4.68
CA ARG A 511 -15.78 2.19 5.36
C ARG A 511 -15.63 2.18 6.88
N TRP A 512 -14.42 1.90 7.37
CA TRP A 512 -14.10 1.83 8.79
C TRP A 512 -14.29 3.20 9.46
N LEU A 513 -13.98 4.28 8.75
CA LEU A 513 -14.04 5.64 9.30
C LEU A 513 -15.46 6.25 9.32
N THR A 514 -16.45 5.60 8.69
CA THR A 514 -17.81 6.13 8.49
C THR A 514 -18.50 6.54 9.78
N HIS A 515 -18.29 5.79 10.87
CA HIS A 515 -18.96 6.01 12.16
C HIS A 515 -18.08 6.71 13.20
N THR A 516 -16.96 7.31 12.78
CA THR A 516 -16.05 7.99 13.72
C THR A 516 -16.52 9.41 14.08
N ASP A 517 -16.44 9.74 15.38
CA ASP A 517 -16.86 11.04 15.91
C ASP A 517 -16.01 12.23 15.41
N ASP A 518 -16.52 13.46 15.59
CA ASP A 518 -15.92 14.70 15.12
C ASP A 518 -14.44 14.87 15.55
N PRO A 519 -13.52 15.15 14.60
CA PRO A 519 -12.07 15.13 14.81
C PRO A 519 -11.47 16.16 15.77
N LYS A 520 -12.20 17.06 16.44
CA LYS A 520 -11.58 18.08 17.33
C LYS A 520 -12.30 18.21 18.67
N GLN A 521 -11.61 17.87 19.76
CA GLN A 521 -12.05 18.18 21.12
C GLN A 521 -11.18 19.28 21.72
N THR A 522 -11.80 20.25 22.38
CA THR A 522 -11.08 21.27 23.13
C THR A 522 -10.77 20.72 24.53
N VAL A 523 -9.49 20.54 24.82
CA VAL A 523 -9.01 20.11 26.14
C VAL A 523 -8.47 21.33 26.85
N VAL A 524 -9.01 21.60 28.03
CA VAL A 524 -8.53 22.66 28.93
C VAL A 524 -7.67 22.00 29.99
N VAL A 525 -6.38 22.36 30.04
CA VAL A 525 -5.41 21.79 30.98
C VAL A 525 -4.74 22.91 31.74
N ALA A 526 -4.60 22.74 33.06
CA ALA A 526 -3.75 23.59 33.87
C ALA A 526 -2.29 23.16 33.68
N ASP A 527 -1.47 24.07 33.17
CA ASP A 527 -0.03 23.86 33.04
C ASP A 527 0.66 24.29 34.33
N ARG A 528 1.17 23.31 35.10
CA ARG A 528 1.84 23.56 36.39
C ARG A 528 3.13 24.35 36.23
N GLU A 529 3.83 24.24 35.10
CA GLU A 529 5.10 24.95 34.90
C GLU A 529 4.90 26.44 34.59
N THR A 530 3.76 26.78 33.97
CA THR A 530 3.48 28.16 33.57
C THR A 530 2.33 28.81 34.34
N GLU A 531 1.82 28.12 35.36
CA GLU A 531 0.71 28.55 36.24
C GLU A 531 -0.48 29.13 35.46
N SER A 532 -0.74 28.60 34.27
CA SER A 532 -1.75 29.13 33.35
C SER A 532 -2.71 28.03 32.90
N ILE A 533 -3.97 28.40 32.72
CA ILE A 533 -4.97 27.53 32.09
C ILE A 533 -4.78 27.68 30.59
N ARG A 534 -4.49 26.56 29.91
CA ARG A 534 -4.33 26.53 28.46
C ARG A 534 -5.40 25.67 27.83
N SER A 535 -5.91 26.14 26.70
CA SER A 535 -6.88 25.41 25.89
C SER A 535 -6.19 24.92 24.62
N TYR A 536 -6.27 23.61 24.40
CA TYR A 536 -5.70 22.95 23.22
C TYR A 536 -6.82 22.28 22.43
N LYS A 537 -6.88 22.53 21.12
CA LYS A 537 -7.70 21.70 20.22
C LYS A 537 -6.95 20.41 19.95
N ALA A 538 -7.29 19.35 20.69
CA ALA A 538 -6.70 18.04 20.53
C ALA A 538 -7.48 17.25 19.44
N PRO A 539 -6.79 16.70 18.43
CA PRO A 539 -7.44 15.85 17.46
C PRO A 539 -7.88 14.55 18.12
N ARG A 540 -9.16 14.18 17.97
CA ARG A 540 -9.61 12.86 18.43
C ARG A 540 -9.08 11.81 17.47
N VAL A 541 -8.21 10.94 17.98
CA VAL A 541 -7.58 9.87 17.22
C VAL A 541 -7.98 8.52 17.79
N TYR A 542 -8.06 7.54 16.91
CA TYR A 542 -8.32 6.15 17.25
C TYR A 542 -7.08 5.35 16.93
N ASN A 543 -6.63 4.56 17.90
CA ASN A 543 -5.55 3.60 17.72
C ASN A 543 -6.15 2.25 17.32
N ILE A 544 -5.73 1.70 16.19
CA ILE A 544 -5.96 0.32 15.77
C ILE A 544 -4.65 -0.42 16.00
N ALA A 545 -4.65 -1.45 16.86
CA ALA A 545 -3.48 -2.28 17.03
C ALA A 545 -3.48 -3.34 15.93
N VAL A 546 -2.35 -3.52 15.25
CA VAL A 546 -2.19 -4.56 14.25
C VAL A 546 -1.04 -5.45 14.66
N VAL A 547 -1.31 -6.75 14.77
CA VAL A 547 -0.33 -7.77 15.13
C VAL A 547 -0.17 -8.68 13.94
N TYR A 548 1.06 -8.85 13.46
CA TYR A 548 1.31 -9.60 12.24
C TYR A 548 2.55 -10.49 12.35
N ARG A 549 2.61 -11.46 11.44
CA ARG A 549 3.75 -12.35 11.28
C ARG A 549 3.82 -12.85 9.84
N LEU A 550 5.01 -12.78 9.26
CA LEU A 550 5.39 -13.52 8.07
C LEU A 550 6.41 -14.59 8.49
N ARG A 551 6.24 -15.82 8.01
CA ARG A 551 7.15 -16.93 8.29
C ARG A 551 7.22 -17.92 7.16
N TYR A 552 8.31 -18.67 7.09
CA TYR A 552 8.29 -19.97 6.43
C TYR A 552 7.49 -20.95 7.30
N ALA A 553 6.73 -21.85 6.69
CA ALA A 553 5.87 -22.78 7.43
C ALA A 553 6.63 -23.70 8.40
N ASP A 554 7.91 -23.97 8.12
CA ASP A 554 8.83 -24.77 8.94
C ASP A 554 9.57 -23.98 10.02
N GLN A 555 9.37 -22.66 10.11
CA GLN A 555 10.10 -21.80 11.04
C GLN A 555 9.16 -21.07 11.99
N SER A 556 9.63 -20.89 13.23
CA SER A 556 8.99 -19.99 14.19
C SER A 556 9.60 -18.60 14.04
N THR A 557 8.75 -17.60 13.80
CA THR A 557 9.14 -16.19 13.79
C THR A 557 8.31 -15.44 14.85
N PRO A 558 8.88 -14.39 15.48
CA PRO A 558 8.16 -13.62 16.48
C PRO A 558 6.98 -12.86 15.87
N TRP A 559 5.97 -12.60 16.69
CA TRP A 559 4.90 -11.66 16.33
C TRP A 559 5.41 -10.22 16.44
N HIS A 560 5.05 -9.44 15.43
CA HIS A 560 5.33 -8.00 15.35
C HIS A 560 4.06 -7.21 15.64
N ARG A 561 4.23 -6.01 16.20
CA ARG A 561 3.12 -5.12 16.50
C ARG A 561 3.35 -3.74 15.89
N LEU A 562 2.29 -3.21 15.29
CA LEU A 562 2.21 -1.81 14.92
C LEU A 562 0.96 -1.17 15.52
N ARG A 563 0.99 0.14 15.59
CA ARG A 563 -0.16 0.98 15.94
C ARG A 563 -0.48 1.85 14.74
N VAL A 564 -1.66 1.64 14.16
CA VAL A 564 -2.21 2.52 13.14
C VAL A 564 -3.05 3.58 13.83
N VAL A 565 -2.68 4.85 13.64
CA VAL A 565 -3.42 5.97 14.22
C VAL A 565 -4.27 6.61 13.13
N VAL A 566 -5.59 6.59 13.33
CA VAL A 566 -6.56 7.13 12.40
C VAL A 566 -7.39 8.23 13.04
N SER A 567 -7.86 9.16 12.22
CA SER A 567 -8.91 10.12 12.57
C SER A 567 -10.04 10.01 11.54
N ARG A 568 -11.14 10.73 11.75
CA ARG A 568 -12.20 10.86 10.74
C ARG A 568 -11.70 11.35 9.38
N LYS A 569 -10.59 12.10 9.36
CA LYS A 569 -9.97 12.60 8.11
C LYS A 569 -9.10 11.57 7.39
N GLY A 570 -8.90 10.40 7.99
CA GLY A 570 -8.03 9.35 7.46
C GLY A 570 -6.88 8.95 8.37
N LEU A 571 -5.99 8.14 7.82
CA LEU A 571 -4.72 7.71 8.39
C LEU A 571 -3.85 8.92 8.76
N GLN A 572 -3.31 8.91 9.98
CA GLN A 572 -2.42 9.97 10.49
C GLN A 572 -0.97 9.51 10.51
N ARG A 573 -0.73 8.31 11.08
CA ARG A 573 0.61 7.70 11.18
C ARG A 573 0.53 6.21 11.45
N VAL A 574 1.65 5.54 11.20
CA VAL A 574 1.89 4.14 11.57
C VAL A 574 3.13 4.09 12.45
N ASP A 575 2.94 3.65 13.69
CA ASP A 575 4.01 3.54 14.68
C ASP A 575 4.37 2.06 14.88
N SER A 576 5.60 1.66 14.54
CA SER A 576 6.11 0.32 14.91
C SER A 576 6.36 0.25 16.41
N ILE A 577 6.00 -0.87 17.02
CA ILE A 577 6.17 -1.08 18.46
C ILE A 577 6.95 -2.38 18.65
N ASP A 578 8.18 -2.24 19.13
CA ASP A 578 9.05 -3.36 19.47
C ASP A 578 8.65 -4.02 20.80
#